data_AF-A0A2M8Q702-F1
#
_entry.id   AF-A0A2M8Q702-F1
#
_cell.length_a   1.000
_cell.length_b   1.000
_cell.length_c   1.000
_cell.angle_alpha   90.00
_cell.angle_beta   90.00
_cell.angle_gamma   90.00
#
_symmetry.space_group_name_H-M   'P 1'
#
loop_
_entity.id
_entity.type
_entity.pdbx_description
1 polymer ?
#
loop_
_entity_poly.entity_id
_entity_poly.type
_entity_poly.pdbx_seq_one_letter_code
_entity_poly.pdbx_strand_id
1 'polypeptide(L)'
;GIRRAVAQLEKGEARLENAYPRAVRREGNTAAQKMLADVFEVTDRAWRGIGVIPRSGWRLSERYRDFDAEARFAVANIRTQESPLCRSGEVLQGLLKPNQCPAFGKECTPRTPLGATMVSSEGACAAYYQYGRFVQVE
;
A
#
# COMPACT_ATOMS: atom_id res chain seq x y z
N GLY A 1 11.46 0.17 -15.87
CA GLY A 1 10.46 -0.87 -15.57
C GLY A 1 9.78 -1.33 -16.85
N ILE A 2 8.79 -0.56 -17.33
CA ILE A 2 7.89 -0.89 -18.44
C ILE A 2 8.59 -1.53 -19.65
N ARG A 3 9.50 -0.82 -20.32
CA ARG A 3 10.20 -1.36 -21.52
C ARG A 3 10.86 -2.72 -21.29
N ARG A 4 11.48 -2.93 -20.13
CA ARG A 4 12.16 -4.22 -19.82
C ARG A 4 11.15 -5.34 -19.60
N ALA A 5 10.02 -5.05 -18.95
CA ALA A 5 8.93 -6.00 -18.77
C ALA A 5 8.31 -6.40 -20.12
N VAL A 6 8.05 -5.42 -21.00
CA VAL A 6 7.54 -5.69 -22.37
C VAL A 6 8.52 -6.57 -23.15
N ALA A 7 9.82 -6.26 -23.13
CA ALA A 7 10.82 -7.05 -23.85
C ALA A 7 10.93 -8.49 -23.32
N GLN A 8 10.75 -8.74 -22.02
CA GLN A 8 10.68 -10.10 -21.48
C GLN A 8 9.41 -10.82 -21.94
N LEU A 9 8.26 -10.14 -21.90
CA LEU A 9 6.98 -10.68 -22.35
C LEU A 9 7.02 -11.12 -23.82
N GLU A 10 7.55 -10.26 -24.72
CA GLU A 10 7.70 -10.56 -26.15
C GLU A 10 8.63 -11.75 -26.43
N LYS A 11 9.56 -12.02 -25.52
CA LYS A 11 10.48 -13.16 -25.60
C LYS A 11 9.99 -14.41 -24.88
N GLY A 12 8.85 -14.35 -24.18
CA GLY A 12 8.39 -15.44 -23.32
C GLY A 12 9.29 -15.71 -22.11
N GLU A 13 10.07 -14.70 -21.68
CA GLU A 13 10.96 -14.79 -20.53
C GLU A 13 10.28 -14.27 -19.26
N ALA A 14 10.64 -14.84 -18.11
CA ALA A 14 10.21 -14.34 -16.79
C ALA A 14 11.41 -14.35 -15.83
N ARG A 15 12.10 -13.21 -15.73
CA ARG A 15 13.28 -13.07 -14.84
C ARG A 15 13.29 -11.75 -14.10
N LEU A 16 13.76 -11.79 -12.86
CA LEU A 16 13.96 -10.56 -12.07
C LEU A 16 15.16 -9.78 -12.59
N GLU A 17 14.93 -8.55 -13.02
CA GLU A 17 15.97 -7.61 -13.42
C GLU A 17 16.00 -6.38 -12.51
N ASN A 18 17.19 -6.01 -12.06
CA ASN A 18 17.38 -4.76 -11.33
C ASN A 18 17.42 -3.58 -12.32
N ALA A 19 16.33 -2.81 -12.38
CA ALA A 19 16.23 -1.59 -13.17
C ALA A 19 16.78 -0.35 -12.45
N TYR A 20 17.28 -0.48 -11.21
CA TYR A 20 17.75 0.62 -10.38
C TYR A 20 19.07 0.33 -9.63
N PRO A 21 20.13 -0.14 -10.34
CA PRO A 21 21.36 -0.62 -9.70
C PRO A 21 22.15 0.49 -8.97
N ARG A 22 21.92 1.76 -9.31
CA ARG A 22 22.56 2.90 -8.64
C ARG A 22 22.16 3.06 -7.17
N ALA A 23 21.02 2.50 -6.76
CA ALA A 23 20.50 2.62 -5.41
C ALA A 23 20.19 1.26 -4.77
N VAL A 24 19.91 0.22 -5.57
CA VAL A 24 19.52 -1.10 -5.07
C VAL A 24 20.63 -2.09 -5.39
N ARG A 25 21.27 -2.65 -4.35
CA ARG A 25 22.20 -3.78 -4.45
C ARG A 25 21.46 -5.10 -4.35
N ARG A 26 22.08 -6.19 -4.80
CA ARG A 26 21.43 -7.53 -4.81
C ARG A 26 21.09 -8.01 -3.41
N GLU A 27 22.00 -7.78 -2.47
CA GLU A 27 21.88 -8.08 -1.05
C GLU A 27 20.99 -7.09 -0.29
N GLY A 28 20.64 -5.96 -0.92
CA GLY A 28 19.90 -4.87 -0.28
C GLY A 28 20.70 -4.13 0.78
N ASN A 29 20.03 -3.70 1.85
CA ASN A 29 20.65 -3.10 3.03
C ASN A 29 20.64 -4.12 4.17
N THR A 30 21.77 -4.82 4.35
CA THR A 30 21.89 -5.91 5.33
C THR A 30 21.81 -5.44 6.77
N ALA A 31 22.24 -4.21 7.07
CA ALA A 31 22.08 -3.62 8.40
C ALA A 31 20.60 -3.37 8.74
N ALA A 32 19.85 -2.81 7.80
CA ALA A 32 18.41 -2.60 7.97
C ALA A 32 17.65 -3.93 8.10
N GLN A 33 17.99 -4.93 7.28
CA GLN A 33 17.38 -6.27 7.38
C GLN A 33 17.60 -6.92 8.75
N LYS A 34 18.82 -6.84 9.30
CA LYS A 34 19.13 -7.37 10.65
C LYS A 34 18.34 -6.64 11.74
N MET A 35 18.24 -5.32 11.65
CA MET A 35 17.46 -4.52 12.61
C MET A 35 15.97 -4.89 12.55
N LEU A 36 15.39 -4.99 11.35
CA LEU A 36 14.00 -5.39 11.19
C LEU A 36 13.74 -6.79 11.77
N ALA A 37 14.67 -7.73 11.58
CA ALA A 37 14.56 -9.09 12.12
C ALA A 37 14.72 -9.18 13.65
N ASP A 38 15.38 -8.22 14.29
CA ASP A 38 15.48 -8.14 15.77
C ASP A 38 14.20 -7.52 16.37
N VAL A 39 13.71 -6.43 15.74
CA VAL A 39 12.60 -5.63 16.26
C VAL A 39 11.23 -6.23 15.96
N PHE A 40 11.06 -6.88 14.80
CA PHE A 40 9.76 -7.30 14.30
C PHE A 40 9.69 -8.80 14.01
N GLU A 41 8.48 -9.33 14.14
CA GLU A 41 8.11 -10.64 13.63
C GLU A 41 6.98 -10.55 12.59
N VAL A 42 7.01 -11.47 11.62
CA VAL A 42 6.04 -11.50 10.52
C VAL A 42 4.71 -12.02 11.02
N THR A 43 3.62 -11.33 10.68
CA THR A 43 2.26 -11.70 11.06
C THR A 43 1.28 -11.43 9.93
N ASP A 44 0.07 -11.94 10.08
CA ASP A 44 -1.04 -11.63 9.18
C ASP A 44 -1.56 -10.23 9.49
N ARG A 45 -1.87 -9.45 8.46
CA ARG A 45 -2.44 -8.11 8.65
C ARG A 45 -3.56 -7.83 7.68
N ALA A 46 -4.54 -7.08 8.18
CA ALA A 46 -5.58 -6.48 7.37
C ALA A 46 -5.01 -5.27 6.62
N TRP A 47 -5.12 -5.29 5.30
CA TRP A 47 -4.85 -4.15 4.43
C TRP A 47 -6.17 -3.46 4.13
N ARG A 48 -6.28 -2.18 4.49
CA ARG A 48 -7.52 -1.39 4.38
C ARG A 48 -8.07 -1.45 2.94
N GLY A 49 -9.32 -1.90 2.81
CA GLY A 49 -10.00 -2.07 1.52
C GLY A 49 -9.68 -3.37 0.76
N ILE A 50 -8.73 -4.18 1.22
CA ILE A 50 -8.34 -5.45 0.57
C ILE A 50 -8.73 -6.66 1.44
N GLY A 51 -8.53 -6.55 2.76
CA GLY A 51 -8.76 -7.64 3.70
C GLY A 51 -7.46 -8.17 4.31
N VAL A 52 -7.53 -9.33 4.98
CA VAL A 52 -6.35 -9.95 5.61
C VAL A 52 -5.48 -10.61 4.54
N ILE A 53 -4.21 -10.23 4.50
CA ILE A 53 -3.20 -10.89 3.66
C ILE A 53 -2.26 -11.66 4.60
N PRO A 54 -2.08 -12.98 4.41
CA PRO A 54 -1.18 -13.77 5.24
C PRO A 54 0.26 -13.28 5.17
N ARG A 55 0.97 -13.29 6.30
CA ARG A 55 2.41 -12.95 6.41
C ARG A 55 2.78 -11.60 5.76
N SER A 56 1.89 -10.64 5.81
CA SER A 56 2.00 -9.36 5.08
C SER A 56 2.33 -8.16 5.96
N GLY A 57 2.39 -8.34 7.28
CA GLY A 57 2.67 -7.28 8.22
C GLY A 57 3.71 -7.66 9.25
N TRP A 58 4.02 -6.69 10.09
CA TRP A 58 4.90 -6.83 11.23
C TRP A 58 4.17 -6.47 12.52
N ARG A 59 4.55 -7.16 13.59
CA ARG A 59 4.30 -6.75 14.97
C ARG A 59 5.63 -6.76 15.73
N LEU A 60 5.68 -6.04 16.85
CA LEU A 60 6.89 -6.03 17.67
C LEU A 60 7.20 -7.44 18.17
N SER A 61 8.47 -7.81 18.16
CA SER A 61 8.91 -9.09 18.71
C SER A 61 8.75 -9.08 20.25
N GLU A 62 8.73 -10.26 20.86
CA GLU A 62 8.54 -10.41 22.32
C GLU A 62 9.57 -9.59 23.12
N ARG A 63 10.80 -9.43 22.60
CA ARG A 63 11.84 -8.60 23.22
C ARG A 63 11.46 -7.13 23.36
N TYR A 64 10.59 -6.64 22.49
CA TYR A 64 10.14 -5.25 22.44
C TYR A 64 8.68 -5.09 22.91
N ARG A 65 8.11 -6.09 23.58
CA ARG A 65 6.71 -6.10 24.02
C ARG A 65 6.34 -4.93 24.93
N ASP A 66 7.26 -4.46 25.76
CA ASP A 66 7.06 -3.29 26.63
C ASP A 66 6.85 -1.97 25.85
N PHE A 67 7.09 -1.97 24.53
CA PHE A 67 6.81 -0.86 23.63
C PHE A 67 5.54 -1.08 22.78
N ASP A 68 4.91 -2.25 22.84
CA ASP A 68 3.72 -2.57 22.05
C ASP A 68 2.45 -1.96 22.67
N ALA A 69 1.85 -1.00 21.97
CA ALA A 69 0.61 -0.35 22.38
C ALA A 69 -0.59 -1.32 22.41
N GLU A 70 -0.64 -2.33 21.53
CA GLU A 70 -1.70 -3.33 21.54
C GLU A 70 -1.69 -4.12 22.85
N ALA A 71 -0.49 -4.47 23.34
CA ALA A 71 -0.30 -5.16 24.61
C ALA A 71 -0.55 -4.24 25.82
N ARG A 72 -0.03 -3.01 25.79
CA ARG A 72 -0.10 -2.07 26.93
C ARG A 72 -1.49 -1.51 27.19
N PHE A 73 -2.27 -1.32 26.14
CA PHE A 73 -3.56 -0.61 26.22
C PHE A 73 -4.76 -1.49 25.85
N ALA A 74 -4.55 -2.79 25.58
CA ALA A 74 -5.60 -3.75 25.24
C ALA A 74 -6.52 -3.29 24.08
N VAL A 75 -5.94 -2.63 23.07
CA VAL A 75 -6.67 -2.03 21.94
C VAL A 75 -6.90 -3.00 20.76
N ALA A 76 -6.54 -4.27 20.90
CA ALA A 76 -6.63 -5.27 19.84
C ALA A 76 -8.05 -5.50 19.28
N ASN A 77 -9.09 -5.10 20.04
CA ASN A 77 -10.49 -5.29 19.64
C ASN A 77 -11.10 -4.10 18.87
N ILE A 78 -10.34 -3.03 18.62
CA ILE A 78 -10.83 -1.88 17.87
C ILE A 78 -11.15 -2.30 16.43
N ARG A 79 -12.38 -2.02 15.99
CA ARG A 79 -12.82 -2.25 14.61
C ARG A 79 -13.06 -0.92 13.92
N THR A 80 -12.31 -0.67 12.86
CA THR A 80 -12.49 0.50 12.00
C THR A 80 -13.64 0.27 11.02
N GLN A 81 -14.47 1.28 10.82
CA GLN A 81 -15.51 1.28 9.80
C GLN A 81 -15.09 2.19 8.65
N GLU A 82 -15.16 1.65 7.44
CA GLU A 82 -14.85 2.37 6.22
C GLU A 82 -16.14 2.90 5.59
N SER A 83 -16.06 4.03 4.88
CA SER A 83 -17.20 4.54 4.13
C SER A 83 -17.60 3.51 3.06
N PRO A 84 -18.88 3.12 2.97
CA PRO A 84 -19.33 2.18 1.94
C PRO A 84 -19.26 2.78 0.53
N LEU A 85 -19.12 4.10 0.42
CA LEU A 85 -18.93 4.81 -0.85
C LEU A 85 -17.47 4.74 -1.34
N CYS A 86 -16.53 4.38 -0.47
CA CYS A 86 -15.11 4.37 -0.80
C CYS A 86 -14.71 3.10 -1.56
N ARG A 87 -14.30 3.26 -2.83
CA ARG A 87 -13.74 2.17 -3.65
C ARG A 87 -12.21 2.11 -3.63
N SER A 88 -11.58 2.56 -2.55
CA SER A 88 -10.11 2.64 -2.47
C SER A 88 -9.42 1.27 -2.53
N GLY A 89 -10.07 0.20 -2.06
CA GLY A 89 -9.58 -1.17 -2.20
C GLY A 89 -9.36 -1.58 -3.65
N GLU A 90 -10.36 -1.33 -4.50
CA GLU A 90 -10.30 -1.64 -5.94
C GLU A 90 -9.27 -0.78 -6.67
N VAL A 91 -9.08 0.47 -6.22
CA VAL A 91 -8.00 1.34 -6.71
C VAL A 91 -6.63 0.76 -6.36
N LEU A 92 -6.43 0.31 -5.12
CA LEU A 92 -5.16 -0.29 -4.67
C LEU A 92 -4.85 -1.62 -5.37
N GLN A 93 -5.89 -2.37 -5.76
CA GLN A 93 -5.75 -3.60 -6.54
C GLN A 93 -5.56 -3.35 -8.05
N GLY A 94 -5.67 -2.10 -8.51
CA GLY A 94 -5.58 -1.75 -9.93
C GLY A 94 -6.81 -2.16 -10.75
N LEU A 95 -7.94 -2.49 -10.11
CA LEU A 95 -9.20 -2.85 -10.76
C LEU A 95 -9.99 -1.62 -11.22
N LEU A 96 -9.71 -0.46 -10.63
CA LEU A 96 -10.40 0.80 -10.87
C LEU A 96 -9.41 1.97 -10.84
N LYS A 97 -9.47 2.89 -11.80
CA LYS A 97 -8.75 4.17 -11.73
C LYS A 97 -9.51 5.14 -10.80
N PRO A 98 -8.84 6.04 -10.06
CA PRO A 98 -9.54 6.97 -9.16
C PRO A 98 -10.66 7.77 -9.83
N ASN A 99 -10.48 8.24 -11.07
CA ASN A 99 -11.50 8.99 -11.81
C ASN A 99 -12.69 8.13 -12.29
N GLN A 100 -12.63 6.81 -12.16
CA GLN A 100 -13.77 5.90 -12.39
C GLN A 100 -14.57 5.64 -11.10
N CYS A 101 -14.09 6.11 -9.93
CA CYS A 101 -14.83 6.00 -8.67
C CYS A 101 -15.99 7.02 -8.63
N PRO A 102 -17.24 6.61 -8.37
CA PRO A 102 -18.40 7.52 -8.39
C PRO A 102 -18.28 8.71 -7.42
N ALA A 103 -17.64 8.49 -6.27
CA ALA A 103 -17.47 9.50 -5.24
C ALA A 103 -16.27 10.44 -5.49
N PHE A 104 -15.38 10.10 -6.44
CA PHE A 104 -14.14 10.84 -6.66
C PHE A 104 -14.41 12.25 -7.17
N GLY A 105 -13.85 13.23 -6.46
CA GLY A 105 -13.97 14.65 -6.79
C GLY A 105 -15.34 15.27 -6.50
N LYS A 106 -16.28 14.48 -5.95
CA LYS A 106 -17.60 14.89 -5.50
C LYS A 106 -17.67 14.80 -3.97
N GLU A 107 -18.21 13.70 -3.44
CA GLU A 107 -18.27 13.41 -2.00
C GLU A 107 -16.88 13.15 -1.41
N CYS A 108 -15.95 12.63 -2.21
CA CYS A 108 -14.56 12.37 -1.82
C CYS A 108 -13.62 13.41 -2.45
N THR A 109 -13.10 14.31 -1.61
CA THR A 109 -12.10 15.33 -1.99
C THR A 109 -10.98 15.40 -0.96
N PRO A 110 -9.86 16.10 -1.21
CA PRO A 110 -8.84 16.30 -0.17
C PRO A 110 -9.36 17.01 1.09
N ARG A 111 -10.41 17.84 0.97
CA ARG A 111 -11.05 18.50 2.12
C ARG A 111 -12.03 17.59 2.86
N THR A 112 -12.68 16.69 2.14
CA THR A 112 -13.65 15.72 2.68
C THR A 112 -13.30 14.31 2.19
N PRO A 113 -12.24 13.70 2.73
CA PRO A 113 -11.74 12.43 2.20
C PRO A 113 -12.56 11.25 2.75
N LEU A 114 -13.00 10.36 1.85
CA LEU A 114 -13.72 9.15 2.23
C LEU A 114 -12.82 7.93 2.49
N GLY A 115 -11.53 7.99 2.10
CA GLY A 115 -10.60 6.88 2.28
C GLY A 115 -9.14 7.32 2.28
N ALA A 116 -8.26 6.44 2.79
CA ALA A 116 -6.84 6.73 3.00
C ALA A 116 -6.11 7.19 1.73
N THR A 117 -6.50 6.69 0.56
CA THR A 117 -5.88 7.04 -0.72
C THR A 117 -6.18 8.48 -1.18
N MET A 118 -7.16 9.17 -0.57
CA MET A 118 -7.41 10.62 -0.77
C MET A 118 -6.72 11.48 0.31
N VAL A 119 -6.43 10.92 1.48
CA VAL A 119 -5.74 11.61 2.59
C VAL A 119 -4.23 11.63 2.39
N SER A 120 -3.65 10.49 1.99
CA SER A 120 -2.20 10.32 1.87
C SER A 120 -1.63 11.13 0.71
N SER A 121 -0.48 11.78 0.92
CA SER A 121 0.29 12.43 -0.14
C SER A 121 0.80 11.45 -1.19
N GLU A 122 0.95 10.17 -0.84
CA GLU A 122 1.31 9.09 -1.75
C GLU A 122 0.06 8.36 -2.30
N GLY A 123 -1.14 8.79 -1.89
CA GLY A 123 -2.39 8.15 -2.26
C GLY A 123 -2.73 8.36 -3.73
N ALA A 124 -3.05 7.27 -4.44
CA ALA A 124 -3.42 7.32 -5.86
C ALA A 124 -4.60 8.27 -6.12
N CYS A 125 -5.59 8.32 -5.24
CA CYS A 125 -6.72 9.23 -5.40
C CYS A 125 -6.30 10.69 -5.19
N ALA A 126 -5.48 11.01 -4.19
CA ALA A 126 -4.96 12.36 -4.01
C ALA A 126 -4.15 12.83 -5.22
N ALA A 127 -3.26 11.97 -5.73
CA ALA A 127 -2.46 12.26 -6.93
C ALA A 127 -3.33 12.49 -8.17
N TYR A 128 -4.33 11.63 -8.41
CA TYR A 128 -5.29 11.82 -9.49
C TYR A 128 -6.10 13.11 -9.31
N TYR A 129 -6.50 13.47 -8.09
CA TYR A 129 -7.25 14.69 -7.85
C TYR A 129 -6.42 15.94 -8.18
N GLN A 130 -5.13 15.92 -7.86
CA GLN A 130 -4.22 17.05 -8.11
C GLN A 130 -3.82 17.17 -9.59
N TYR A 131 -3.56 16.05 -10.27
CA TYR A 131 -2.90 16.07 -11.58
C TYR A 131 -3.68 15.37 -12.70
N GLY A 132 -4.61 14.48 -12.36
CA GLY A 132 -5.32 13.62 -13.32
C GLY A 132 -6.82 13.85 -13.42
N ARG A 133 -7.38 14.85 -12.72
CA ARG A 133 -8.83 14.97 -12.48
C ARG A 133 -9.65 15.14 -13.76
N PHE A 134 -9.06 15.73 -14.80
CA PHE A 134 -9.72 16.01 -16.08
C PHE A 134 -9.29 15.06 -17.19
N VAL A 135 -8.47 14.05 -16.90
CA VAL A 135 -8.07 13.05 -17.88
C VAL A 135 -9.29 12.18 -18.18
N GLN A 136 -9.68 12.13 -19.45
CA GLN A 136 -10.78 11.29 -19.92
C GLN A 136 -10.44 9.81 -19.71
N VAL A 137 -11.43 9.04 -19.25
CA VAL A 137 -11.32 7.59 -19.16
C VAL A 137 -11.60 7.06 -20.57
N GLU A 138 -10.57 6.61 -21.26
CA GLU A 138 -10.72 5.68 -22.39
C GLU A 138 -11.21 4.31 -21.91
#